data_AF-A0A7S2GB59-F1
#
_entry.id   AF-A0A7S2GB59-F1
#
_cell.length_a   1.000
_cell.length_b   1.000
_cell.length_c   1.000
_cell.angle_alpha   90.00
_cell.angle_beta   90.00
_cell.angle_gamma   90.00
#
_symmetry.space_group_name_H-M   'P 1'
#
loop_
_entity.id
_entity.type
_entity.pdbx_description
1 polymer ?
#
loop_
_entity_poly.entity_id
_entity_poly.type
_entity_poly.pdbx_seq_one_letter_code
_entity_poly.pdbx_strand_id
1 'polypeptide(L)'
;MRNQAPSQGHDEDKILVELQVVGSNSKFVFTAGQDNKTEAGVISFSTPQRNMCSFSLEAKLDVVPYMVKPASALDSLSLTLDLKTKPSNGKPVTVDSDKIVAAIKKTL
;
A
#
# COMPACT_ATOMS: atom_id res chain seq x y z
N MET A 1 35.16 -22.48 10.23
CA MET A 1 34.52 -21.59 9.23
C MET A 1 33.03 -21.55 9.54
N ARG A 2 32.52 -20.44 10.08
CA ARG A 2 31.08 -20.26 10.34
C ARG A 2 30.46 -19.72 9.07
N ASN A 3 29.58 -20.49 8.44
CA ASN A 3 28.72 -20.00 7.38
C ASN A 3 27.84 -18.89 7.95
N GLN A 4 28.09 -17.65 7.54
CA GLN A 4 27.13 -16.56 7.73
C GLN A 4 25.95 -16.86 6.81
N ALA A 5 24.79 -17.09 7.42
CA ALA A 5 23.53 -17.06 6.69
C ALA A 5 23.37 -15.67 6.04
N PRO A 6 22.87 -15.57 4.80
CA PRO A 6 22.54 -14.28 4.22
C PRO A 6 21.54 -13.59 5.15
N SER A 7 21.83 -12.34 5.51
CA SER A 7 20.93 -11.51 6.32
C SER A 7 19.56 -11.45 5.64
N GLN A 8 18.58 -12.17 6.20
CA GLN A 8 17.18 -12.02 5.82
C GLN A 8 16.76 -10.59 6.17
N GLY A 9 16.35 -9.84 5.16
CA GLY A 9 15.85 -8.48 5.33
C GLY A 9 14.59 -8.45 6.19
N HIS A 10 14.37 -7.31 6.85
CA HIS A 10 13.31 -7.00 7.81
C HIS A 10 11.85 -7.04 7.27
N ASP A 11 11.54 -7.83 6.25
CA ASP A 11 10.18 -7.92 5.68
C ASP A 11 9.27 -8.96 6.37
N GLU A 12 9.77 -9.73 7.33
CA GLU A 12 9.00 -10.79 8.02
C GLU A 12 7.89 -10.28 8.97
N ASP A 13 7.83 -8.97 9.24
CA ASP A 13 6.83 -8.37 10.16
C ASP A 13 5.58 -7.81 9.47
N LYS A 14 5.54 -7.80 8.12
CA LYS A 14 4.44 -7.21 7.35
C LYS A 14 3.38 -8.27 7.01
N ILE A 15 2.21 -8.19 7.64
CA ILE A 15 1.08 -9.08 7.34
C ILE A 15 0.35 -8.57 6.10
N LEU A 16 0.20 -9.42 5.08
CA LEU A 16 -0.62 -9.14 3.90
C LEU A 16 -2.01 -9.76 4.06
N VAL A 17 -3.03 -9.03 3.63
CA VAL A 17 -4.42 -9.46 3.68
C VAL A 17 -5.09 -9.22 2.33
N GLU A 18 -5.92 -10.17 1.91
CA GLU A 18 -6.88 -10.00 0.83
C GLU A 18 -8.22 -9.60 1.44
N LEU A 19 -8.81 -8.53 0.92
CA LEU A 19 -10.11 -8.03 1.32
C LEU A 19 -11.11 -8.10 0.18
N GLN A 20 -12.33 -8.47 0.53
CA GLN A 20 -13.48 -8.51 -0.37
C GLN A 20 -14.68 -7.89 0.33
N VAL A 21 -15.42 -7.00 -0.35
CA VAL A 21 -16.71 -6.54 0.17
C VAL A 21 -17.71 -7.67 0.05
N VAL A 22 -18.44 -7.95 1.13
CA VAL A 22 -19.49 -8.99 1.13
C VAL A 22 -20.50 -8.70 0.02
N GLY A 23 -20.66 -9.65 -0.90
CA GLY A 23 -21.54 -9.51 -2.08
C GLY A 23 -20.90 -8.85 -3.31
N SER A 24 -19.62 -8.48 -3.25
CA SER A 24 -18.82 -8.04 -4.41
C SER A 24 -17.91 -9.15 -4.92
N ASN A 25 -17.51 -9.09 -6.20
CA ASN A 25 -16.49 -9.98 -6.76
C ASN A 25 -15.08 -9.34 -6.78
N SER A 26 -14.96 -8.09 -6.37
CA SER A 26 -13.67 -7.36 -6.37
C SER A 26 -12.85 -7.70 -5.14
N LYS A 27 -11.59 -8.06 -5.37
CA LYS A 27 -10.60 -8.42 -4.33
C LYS A 27 -9.43 -7.46 -4.36
N PHE A 28 -8.95 -7.07 -3.19
CA PHE A 28 -7.86 -6.12 -3.03
C PHE A 28 -6.87 -6.63 -2.00
N VAL A 29 -5.57 -6.50 -2.28
CA VAL A 29 -4.51 -6.93 -1.36
C VAL A 29 -3.86 -5.71 -0.73
N PHE A 30 -3.70 -5.74 0.60
CA PHE A 30 -3.09 -4.68 1.38
C PHE A 30 -2.07 -5.24 2.36
N THR A 31 -1.03 -4.44 2.63
CA THR A 31 -0.18 -4.62 3.80
C THR A 31 -0.89 -4.03 5.01
N ALA A 32 -1.16 -4.86 6.02
CA ALA A 32 -1.75 -4.43 7.27
C ALA A 32 -0.72 -3.69 8.13
N GLY A 33 -1.12 -2.54 8.68
CA GLY A 33 -0.39 -1.82 9.71
C GLY A 33 -1.16 -1.84 11.03
N GLN A 34 -0.44 -1.81 12.15
CA GLN A 34 -1.08 -1.64 13.45
C GLN A 34 -1.44 -0.16 13.68
N ASP A 35 -2.66 0.07 14.14
CA ASP A 35 -3.12 1.38 14.61
C ASP A 35 -3.82 1.22 15.96
N ASN A 36 -3.27 1.86 17.00
CA ASN A 36 -3.79 1.76 18.36
C ASN A 36 -5.10 2.52 18.57
N LYS A 37 -5.58 3.26 17.56
CA LYS A 37 -6.83 4.03 17.62
C LYS A 37 -8.01 3.31 16.97
N THR A 38 -7.76 2.24 16.22
CA THR A 38 -8.80 1.49 15.53
C THR A 38 -9.32 0.37 16.44
N GLU A 39 -10.64 0.29 16.58
CA GLU A 39 -11.29 -0.76 17.38
C GLU A 39 -11.07 -2.16 16.80
N ALA A 40 -11.05 -3.18 17.66
CA ALA A 40 -10.88 -4.56 17.22
C ALA A 40 -12.02 -4.99 16.27
N GLY A 41 -11.65 -5.62 15.15
CA GLY A 41 -12.60 -6.01 14.10
C GLY A 41 -12.97 -4.90 13.11
N VAL A 42 -12.40 -3.70 13.28
CA VAL A 42 -12.54 -2.59 12.32
C VAL A 42 -11.23 -2.44 11.54
N ILE A 43 -11.35 -2.13 10.24
CA ILE A 43 -10.20 -1.79 9.40
C ILE A 43 -10.37 -0.35 8.92
N SER A 44 -9.36 0.47 9.23
CA SER A 44 -9.32 1.87 8.84
C SER A 44 -8.64 2.02 7.48
N PHE A 45 -9.33 2.71 6.56
CA PHE A 45 -8.79 3.09 5.25
C PHE A 45 -8.78 4.60 5.09
N SER A 46 -7.71 5.14 4.51
CA SER A 46 -7.69 6.52 4.05
C SER A 46 -8.72 6.76 2.95
N THR A 47 -9.16 8.01 2.76
CA THR A 47 -10.11 8.35 1.69
C THR A 47 -9.64 7.91 0.29
N PRO A 48 -8.36 8.09 -0.12
CA PRO A 48 -7.88 7.57 -1.40
C PRO A 48 -8.00 6.04 -1.55
N GLN A 49 -7.68 5.28 -0.49
CA GLN A 49 -7.80 3.81 -0.53
C GLN A 49 -9.25 3.36 -0.67
N ARG A 50 -10.18 3.97 0.08
CA ARG A 50 -11.62 3.68 -0.04
C ARG A 50 -12.15 4.00 -1.43
N ASN A 51 -11.76 5.15 -2.00
CA ASN A 51 -12.18 5.52 -3.34
C ASN A 51 -11.64 4.55 -4.39
N MET A 52 -10.38 4.13 -4.28
CA MET A 52 -9.78 3.15 -5.20
C MET A 52 -10.52 1.81 -5.17
N CYS A 53 -10.95 1.36 -3.99
CA CYS A 53 -11.66 0.09 -3.84
C CYS A 53 -13.20 0.20 -3.92
N SER A 54 -13.73 1.42 -4.05
CA SER A 54 -15.15 1.73 -3.93
C SER A 54 -15.80 1.25 -2.63
N PHE A 55 -15.08 1.33 -1.51
CA PHE A 55 -15.59 0.96 -0.19
C PHE A 55 -16.40 2.10 0.42
N SER A 56 -17.66 1.82 0.78
CA SER A 56 -18.45 2.71 1.64
C SER A 56 -17.92 2.67 3.08
N LEU A 57 -18.24 3.70 3.87
CA LEU A 57 -18.06 3.60 5.31
C LEU A 57 -18.91 2.45 5.84
N GLU A 58 -18.39 1.76 6.87
CA GLU A 58 -19.05 0.62 7.53
C GLU A 58 -19.36 -0.59 6.64
N ALA A 59 -18.76 -0.66 5.43
CA ALA A 59 -18.84 -1.83 4.58
C ALA A 59 -18.38 -3.08 5.33
N LYS A 60 -19.13 -4.18 5.15
CA LYS A 60 -18.72 -5.50 5.68
C LYS A 60 -17.71 -6.11 4.72
N LEU A 61 -16.57 -6.52 5.27
CA LEU A 61 -15.44 -7.05 4.53
C LEU A 61 -15.15 -8.46 4.99
N ASP A 62 -14.98 -9.37 4.03
CA ASP A 62 -14.31 -10.63 4.25
C ASP A 62 -12.80 -10.38 4.14
N VAL A 63 -12.04 -10.89 5.11
CA VAL A 63 -10.60 -10.65 5.24
C VAL A 63 -9.90 -11.98 5.42
N VAL A 64 -8.93 -12.27 4.55
CA VAL A 64 -8.14 -13.49 4.63
C VAL A 64 -6.64 -13.18 4.52
N PRO A 65 -5.76 -13.95 5.18
CA PRO A 65 -4.33 -13.82 4.98
C PRO A 65 -3.94 -14.01 3.51
N TYR A 66 -3.05 -13.18 3.00
CA TYR A 66 -2.55 -13.27 1.64
C TYR A 66 -1.06 -13.62 1.62
N MET A 67 -0.69 -14.61 0.82
CA MET A 67 0.70 -15.02 0.61
C MET A 67 1.18 -14.59 -0.77
N VAL A 68 2.27 -13.83 -0.83
CA VAL A 68 2.89 -13.41 -2.09
C VAL A 68 3.45 -14.64 -2.80
N LYS A 69 3.19 -14.77 -4.11
CA LYS A 69 3.77 -15.85 -4.89
C LYS A 69 5.26 -15.56 -5.15
N PRO A 70 6.16 -16.56 -5.14
CA PRO A 70 7.61 -16.35 -5.29
C PRO A 70 8.05 -15.59 -6.55
N ALA A 71 7.26 -15.65 -7.63
CA ALA A 71 7.55 -14.97 -8.90
C ALA A 71 6.78 -13.64 -9.07
N SER A 72 6.33 -13.01 -7.98
CA SER A 72 5.51 -11.79 -8.01
C SER A 72 6.26 -10.51 -7.65
N ALA A 73 7.59 -10.55 -7.59
CA ALA A 73 8.39 -9.34 -7.44
C ALA A 73 8.17 -8.43 -8.66
N LEU A 74 7.96 -7.13 -8.40
CA LEU A 74 7.79 -6.14 -9.45
C LEU A 74 9.17 -5.77 -10.01
N ASP A 75 9.39 -6.03 -11.30
CA ASP A 75 10.59 -5.56 -12.03
C ASP A 75 10.49 -4.07 -12.38
N SER A 76 9.30 -3.62 -12.79
CA SER A 76 9.03 -2.21 -13.09
C SER A 76 7.64 -1.79 -12.62
N LEU A 77 7.50 -0.50 -12.30
CA LEU A 77 6.26 0.13 -11.89
C LEU A 77 6.15 1.50 -12.56
N SER A 78 5.07 1.71 -13.32
CA SER A 78 4.75 3.00 -13.92
C SER A 78 3.71 3.73 -13.07
N LEU A 79 3.97 4.99 -12.72
CA LEU A 79 3.10 5.82 -11.90
C LEU A 79 2.74 7.11 -12.64
N THR A 80 1.46 7.47 -12.64
CA THR A 80 1.00 8.79 -13.06
C THR A 80 0.89 9.68 -11.83
N LEU A 81 1.58 10.82 -11.85
CA LEU A 81 1.61 11.77 -10.75
C LEU A 81 0.97 13.09 -11.17
N ASP A 82 0.10 13.62 -10.30
CA ASP A 82 -0.48 14.95 -10.44
C ASP A 82 -0.44 15.67 -9.09
N LEU A 83 -0.38 17.00 -9.11
CA LEU A 83 -0.38 17.82 -7.91
C LEU A 83 -1.79 17.85 -7.33
N LYS A 84 -1.93 17.42 -6.07
CA LYS A 84 -3.22 17.45 -5.35
C LYS A 84 -3.86 18.85 -5.31
N THR A 85 -3.04 19.90 -5.33
CA THR A 85 -3.47 21.29 -5.39
C THR A 85 -2.57 22.05 -6.37
N LYS A 86 -3.16 22.94 -7.16
CA LYS A 86 -2.41 23.81 -8.07
C LYS A 86 -1.42 24.70 -7.31
N PRO A 87 -0.26 25.04 -7.88
CA PRO A 87 0.68 25.99 -7.28
C PRO A 87 0.00 27.33 -7.02
N SER A 88 0.06 27.81 -5.78
CA SER A 88 -0.60 29.06 -5.36
C SER A 88 -0.06 30.31 -6.05
N ASN A 89 1.15 30.24 -6.58
CA ASN A 89 1.85 31.35 -7.24
C ASN A 89 1.71 31.35 -8.77
N GLY A 90 0.94 30.40 -9.34
CA GLY A 90 0.72 30.29 -10.79
C GLY A 90 1.97 29.97 -11.62
N LYS A 91 3.11 29.67 -10.97
CA LYS A 91 4.35 29.33 -11.66
C LYS A 91 4.47 27.82 -11.85
N PRO A 92 5.07 27.36 -12.96
CA PRO A 92 5.42 25.96 -13.12
C PRO A 92 6.30 25.48 -11.96
N VAL A 93 5.99 24.29 -11.45
CA VAL A 93 6.81 23.63 -10.43
C VAL A 93 7.77 22.69 -11.15
N THR A 94 9.07 22.86 -10.92
CA THR A 94 10.07 21.90 -11.39
C THR A 94 9.93 20.61 -10.59
N VAL A 95 9.77 19.48 -11.29
CA VAL A 95 9.65 18.16 -10.68
C VAL A 95 10.92 17.36 -10.96
N ASP A 96 11.59 16.92 -9.90
CA ASP A 96 12.77 16.06 -9.98
C ASP A 96 12.33 14.61 -9.79
N SER A 97 12.25 13.87 -10.91
CA SER A 97 11.74 12.49 -10.91
C SER A 97 12.61 11.54 -10.10
N ASP A 98 13.94 11.72 -10.10
CA ASP A 98 14.87 10.85 -9.39
C ASP A 98 14.71 10.99 -7.87
N LYS A 99 14.50 12.22 -7.39
CA LYS A 99 14.17 12.45 -5.98
C LYS A 99 12.84 11.81 -5.58
N ILE A 100 11.84 11.84 -6.46
CA ILE A 100 10.56 11.18 -6.21
C ILE A 100 10.74 9.66 -6.14
N VAL A 101 11.46 9.08 -7.09
CA VAL A 101 11.76 7.63 -7.10
C VAL A 101 12.51 7.22 -5.84
N ALA A 102 13.52 8.00 -5.42
CA ALA A 102 14.26 7.75 -4.19
C ALA A 102 13.36 7.81 -2.94
N ALA A 103 12.45 8.78 -2.87
CA ALA A 103 11.49 8.90 -1.78
C ALA A 103 10.48 7.74 -1.74
N ILE A 104 9.97 7.31 -2.89
CA ILE A 104 9.07 6.16 -3.01
C ILE A 104 9.80 4.88 -2.54
N LYS A 105 11.00 4.62 -3.05
CA LYS A 105 11.79 3.43 -2.66
C LYS A 105 12.12 3.38 -1.18
N LYS A 106 12.27 4.53 -0.51
CA LYS A 106 12.50 4.58 0.94
C LYS A 106 11.24 4.27 1.76
N THR A 107 10.06 4.44 1.17
CA THR A 107 8.77 4.30 1.84
C THR A 107 8.18 2.89 1.68
N LEU A 108 8.57 2.16 0.64
CA LEU A 108 8.21 0.76 0.39
C LEU A 108 9.06 -0.18 1.27
#